data_AF-A0AAV8YI92-F1
#
_entry.id   AF-A0AAV8YI92-F1
#
_cell.length_a   1.000
_cell.length_b   1.000
_cell.length_c   1.000
_cell.angle_alpha   90.00
_cell.angle_beta   90.00
_cell.angle_gamma   90.00
#
_symmetry.space_group_name_H-M   'P 1'
#
loop_
_entity.id
_entity.type
_entity.pdbx_description
1 polymer ?
#
loop_
_entity_poly.entity_id
_entity_poly.type
_entity_poly.pdbx_seq_one_letter_code
_entity_poly.pdbx_strand_id
1 'polypeptide(L)'
;MSYLTASLKIEILMIIGYGDRARTQCEVVRLFRETHPDLPPLNQGTISIIEAQYREMGHVRKVPSKRQAVVDDDTKLNLLLALEENPITPARQLARDRTKRDKVNV
;
A
#
# COMPACT_ATOMS: atom_id res chain seq x y z
N MET A 1 -5.48 8.02 -5.02
CA MET A 1 -6.69 8.07 -4.17
C MET A 1 -6.40 8.82 -2.86
N SER A 2 -6.27 10.15 -2.90
CA SER A 2 -5.72 10.93 -1.77
C SER A 2 -6.78 11.55 -0.85
N TYR A 3 -7.98 11.85 -1.34
CA TYR A 3 -9.04 12.49 -0.53
C TYR A 3 -9.98 11.48 0.15
N LEU A 4 -10.03 10.24 -0.35
CA LEU A 4 -10.94 9.23 0.15
C LEU A 4 -10.40 8.60 1.44
N THR A 5 -10.84 9.14 2.57
CA THR A 5 -10.50 8.64 3.91
C THR A 5 -11.07 7.25 4.15
N ALA A 6 -10.58 6.56 5.19
CA ALA A 6 -11.12 5.25 5.56
C ALA A 6 -12.62 5.32 5.87
N SER A 7 -13.08 6.40 6.52
CA SER A 7 -14.49 6.61 6.85
C SER A 7 -15.36 6.69 5.60
N LEU A 8 -14.96 7.48 4.59
CA LEU A 8 -15.70 7.58 3.33
C LEU A 8 -15.71 6.25 2.57
N LYS A 9 -14.63 5.47 2.62
CA LYS A 9 -14.61 4.12 2.04
C LYS A 9 -15.56 3.17 2.75
N ILE A 10 -15.65 3.24 4.09
CA ILE A 10 -16.61 2.45 4.86
C ILE A 10 -18.03 2.84 4.47
N GLU A 11 -18.30 4.14 4.33
CA GLU A 11 -19.61 4.64 3.89
C GLU A 11 -20.00 4.14 2.49
N ILE A 12 -19.05 4.14 1.54
CA ILE A 12 -19.25 3.52 0.23
C ILE A 12 -19.63 2.04 0.36
N LEU A 13 -18.95 1.28 1.23
CA LEU A 13 -19.30 -0.13 1.47
C LEU A 13 -20.69 -0.29 2.11
N MET A 14 -21.08 0.61 3.02
CA MET A 14 -22.44 0.62 3.59
C MET A 14 -23.49 0.90 2.52
N ILE A 15 -23.22 1.80 1.57
CA ILE A 15 -24.12 2.11 0.46
C ILE A 15 -24.17 0.95 -0.55
N ILE A 16 -23.07 0.25 -0.81
CA ILE A 16 -23.09 -0.98 -1.62
C ILE A 16 -24.01 -2.02 -0.97
N GLY A 17 -23.93 -2.19 0.35
CA GLY A 17 -24.70 -3.20 1.07
C GLY A 17 -24.09 -4.60 0.94
N TYR A 18 -24.85 -5.63 1.32
CA TYR A 18 -24.40 -7.03 1.31
C TYR A 18 -25.53 -7.98 0.91
N GLY A 19 -25.16 -9.13 0.32
CA GLY A 19 -26.08 -10.18 -0.09
C GLY A 19 -27.05 -9.73 -1.19
N ASP A 20 -28.32 -10.13 -1.07
CA ASP A 20 -29.37 -9.87 -2.07
C ASP A 20 -29.78 -8.40 -2.18
N ARG A 21 -29.29 -7.54 -1.28
CA ARG A 21 -29.54 -6.08 -1.29
C ARG A 21 -28.35 -5.28 -1.80
N ALA A 22 -27.40 -5.93 -2.49
CA ALA A 22 -26.26 -5.25 -3.07
C ALA A 22 -26.70 -4.29 -4.19
N ARG A 23 -26.35 -3.02 -4.05
CA ARG A 23 -26.57 -2.00 -5.08
C ARG A 23 -25.50 -2.10 -6.17
N THR A 24 -25.86 -1.70 -7.37
CA THR A 24 -24.89 -1.60 -8.47
C THR A 24 -23.90 -0.45 -8.23
N GLN A 25 -22.70 -0.55 -8.77
CA GLN A 25 -21.67 0.50 -8.63
C GLN A 25 -22.16 1.85 -9.19
N CYS A 26 -23.01 1.85 -10.22
CA CYS A 26 -23.60 3.07 -10.78
C CYS A 26 -24.53 3.77 -9.78
N GLU A 27 -25.41 3.02 -9.12
CA GLU A 27 -26.31 3.54 -8.10
C GLU A 27 -25.54 4.08 -6.90
N VAL A 28 -24.47 3.38 -6.49
CA VAL A 28 -23.63 3.80 -5.37
C VAL A 28 -22.94 5.12 -5.69
N VAL A 29 -22.41 5.31 -6.92
CA VAL A 29 -21.87 6.62 -7.35
C VAL A 29 -22.92 7.72 -7.20
N ARG A 30 -24.15 7.46 -7.67
CA ARG A 30 -25.23 8.45 -7.62
C ARG A 30 -25.60 8.81 -6.19
N LEU A 31 -25.86 7.81 -5.35
CA LEU A 31 -26.20 7.97 -3.94
C LEU A 31 -25.08 8.67 -3.16
N PHE A 32 -23.83 8.27 -3.38
CA PHE A 32 -22.69 8.87 -2.70
C PHE A 32 -22.52 10.36 -3.07
N ARG A 33 -22.81 10.71 -4.33
CA ARG A 33 -22.79 12.11 -4.80
C ARG A 33 -23.94 12.93 -4.23
N GLU A 34 -25.11 12.32 -4.03
CA GLU A 34 -26.25 12.96 -3.37
C GLU A 34 -25.95 13.25 -1.89
N THR A 35 -25.27 12.34 -1.19
CA THR A 35 -24.89 12.51 0.22
C THR A 35 -23.69 13.43 0.43
N HIS A 36 -22.77 13.50 -0.56
CA HIS A 36 -21.55 14.30 -0.48
C HIS A 36 -21.38 15.20 -1.71
N PRO A 37 -22.21 16.25 -1.87
CA PRO A 37 -22.19 17.12 -3.05
C PRO A 37 -20.90 17.94 -3.16
N ASP A 38 -20.24 18.24 -2.03
CA ASP A 38 -19.02 19.06 -1.97
C ASP A 38 -17.74 18.27 -2.32
N LEU A 39 -17.83 16.94 -2.38
CA LEU A 39 -16.68 16.10 -2.70
C LEU A 39 -16.47 15.98 -4.22
N PRO A 40 -15.22 15.77 -4.66
CA PRO A 40 -14.94 15.45 -6.05
C PRO A 40 -15.75 14.23 -6.52
N PRO A 41 -16.24 14.22 -7.77
CA PRO A 41 -17.02 13.12 -8.28
C PRO A 41 -16.23 11.81 -8.23
N LEU A 42 -16.91 10.75 -7.78
CA LEU A 42 -16.36 9.41 -7.71
C LEU A 42 -16.68 8.64 -8.99
N ASN A 43 -15.71 7.88 -9.49
CA ASN A 43 -15.93 7.00 -10.65
C ASN A 43 -16.31 5.59 -10.19
N GLN A 44 -17.09 4.88 -11.00
CA GLN A 44 -17.48 3.48 -10.74
C GLN A 44 -16.25 2.58 -10.54
N GLY A 45 -15.18 2.78 -11.30
CA GLY A 45 -13.93 2.03 -11.13
C GLY A 45 -13.30 2.20 -9.74
N THR A 46 -13.44 3.38 -9.13
CA THR A 46 -12.98 3.62 -7.75
C THR A 46 -13.78 2.78 -6.76
N ILE A 47 -15.09 2.68 -6.94
CA ILE A 47 -15.97 1.85 -6.11
C ILE A 47 -15.60 0.37 -6.27
N SER A 48 -15.42 -0.08 -7.51
CA SER A 48 -14.99 -1.45 -7.82
C SER A 48 -13.68 -1.82 -7.12
N ILE A 49 -12.69 -0.93 -7.16
CA ILE A 49 -11.41 -1.16 -6.47
C ILE A 49 -11.59 -1.24 -4.96
N ILE A 50 -12.41 -0.38 -4.36
CA ILE A 50 -12.67 -0.39 -2.90
C ILE A 50 -13.39 -1.67 -2.49
N GLU A 51 -14.40 -2.07 -3.26
CA GLU A 51 -15.13 -3.32 -3.04
C GLU A 51 -14.20 -4.52 -3.15
N ALA A 52 -13.41 -4.61 -4.22
CA ALA A 52 -12.44 -5.69 -4.41
C ALA A 52 -11.41 -5.74 -3.27
N GLN A 53 -10.84 -4.59 -2.91
CA GLN A 53 -9.95 -4.45 -1.77
C GLN A 53 -10.57 -4.98 -0.47
N TYR A 54 -11.84 -4.65 -0.21
CA TYR A 54 -12.52 -5.11 0.99
C TYR A 54 -12.82 -6.61 0.96
N ARG A 55 -13.27 -7.15 -0.17
CA ARG A 55 -13.53 -8.59 -0.33
C ARG A 55 -12.25 -9.43 -0.17
N GLU A 56 -11.12 -8.92 -0.67
CA GLU A 56 -9.84 -9.64 -0.62
C GLU A 56 -9.16 -9.53 0.76
N MET A 57 -9.09 -8.33 1.33
CA MET A 57 -8.31 -8.09 2.56
C MET A 57 -9.15 -7.96 3.83
N GLY A 58 -10.49 -7.88 3.72
CA GLY A 58 -11.40 -7.64 4.85
C GLY A 58 -11.34 -6.21 5.41
N HIS A 59 -10.56 -5.31 4.81
CA HIS A 59 -10.42 -3.93 5.28
C HIS A 59 -10.14 -2.92 4.16
N VAL A 60 -10.55 -1.66 4.38
CA VAL A 60 -10.33 -0.55 3.42
C VAL A 60 -9.06 0.28 3.67
N ARG A 61 -8.26 -0.14 4.67
CA ARG A 61 -7.02 0.55 5.04
C ARG A 61 -6.05 0.55 3.85
N LYS A 62 -5.35 1.67 3.67
CA LYS A 62 -4.33 1.77 2.62
C LYS A 62 -3.23 0.76 2.92
N VAL A 63 -2.97 -0.15 1.98
CA VAL A 63 -1.84 -1.07 2.08
C VAL A 63 -0.58 -0.21 2.02
N PRO A 64 0.28 -0.22 3.06
CA PRO A 64 1.55 0.45 2.95
C PRO A 64 2.31 -0.18 1.78
N SER A 65 2.64 0.63 0.78
CA SER A 65 3.57 0.22 -0.27
C SER A 65 4.92 -0.01 0.39
N LYS A 66 5.16 -1.24 0.86
CA LYS A 66 6.50 -1.66 1.21
C LYS A 66 7.23 -1.81 -0.11
N ARG A 67 7.93 -0.75 -0.54
CA ARG A 67 9.11 -0.95 -1.39
C ARG A 67 10.08 -1.76 -0.54
N GLN A 68 10.01 -3.09 -0.64
CA GLN A 68 11.10 -3.93 -0.16
C GLN A 68 12.28 -3.54 -1.03
N ALA A 69 13.32 -2.98 -0.40
CA ALA A 69 14.62 -2.97 -1.03
C ALA A 69 14.99 -4.44 -1.23
N VAL A 70 14.99 -4.90 -2.48
CA VAL A 70 15.46 -6.23 -2.83
C VAL A 70 16.97 -6.17 -2.64
N VAL A 71 17.42 -6.55 -1.45
CA VAL A 71 18.83 -6.82 -1.18
C VAL A 71 19.03 -8.28 -1.50
N ASP A 72 19.97 -8.55 -2.41
CA ASP A 72 20.35 -9.90 -2.81
C ASP A 72 20.90 -10.69 -1.61
N ASP A 73 20.67 -12.00 -1.60
CA ASP A 73 20.97 -12.84 -0.44
C ASP A 73 22.48 -12.96 -0.20
N ASP A 74 23.30 -12.93 -1.25
CA ASP A 74 24.76 -12.88 -1.13
C ASP A 74 25.21 -11.58 -0.46
N THR A 75 24.54 -10.47 -0.77
CA THR A 75 24.84 -9.17 -0.17
C THR A 75 24.48 -9.16 1.33
N LYS A 76 23.38 -9.83 1.71
CA LYS A 76 23.00 -9.99 3.13
C LYS A 76 24.00 -10.85 3.88
N LEU A 77 24.35 -12.01 3.34
CA LEU A 77 25.29 -12.95 3.96
C LEU A 77 26.64 -12.28 4.20
N ASN A 78 27.14 -11.59 3.20
CA ASN A 78 28.40 -10.88 3.28
C ASN A 78 28.40 -9.70 4.28
N LEU A 79 27.25 -9.05 4.50
CA LEU A 79 27.09 -8.03 5.54
C LEU A 79 27.11 -8.64 6.94
N LEU A 80 26.49 -9.81 7.11
CA LEU A 80 26.46 -10.54 8.38
C LEU A 80 27.87 -11.06 8.75
N LEU A 81 28.60 -11.63 7.79
CA LEU A 81 29.99 -12.06 7.99
C LEU A 81 30.89 -10.88 8.40
N ALA A 82 30.74 -9.73 7.75
CA ALA A 82 31.54 -8.54 8.10
C ALA A 82 31.20 -7.96 9.48
N LEU A 83 29.96 -8.14 9.96
CA LEU A 83 29.55 -7.78 11.32
C LEU A 83 30.11 -8.75 12.36
N GLU A 84 30.18 -10.04 12.05
CA GLU A 84 30.79 -11.05 12.90
C GLU A 84 32.31 -10.83 13.04
N GLU A 85 32.99 -10.55 11.92
CA GLU A 85 34.44 -10.29 11.89
C GLU A 85 34.82 -8.99 12.62
N ASN A 86 33.96 -7.96 12.60
CA ASN A 86 34.25 -6.65 13.18
C ASN A 86 33.02 -6.06 13.90
N PRO A 87 32.66 -6.57 15.09
CA PRO A 87 31.42 -6.22 15.79
C PRO A 87 31.35 -4.76 16.27
N ILE A 88 32.50 -4.08 16.33
CA ILE A 88 32.60 -2.67 16.75
C ILE A 88 32.14 -1.74 15.61
N THR A 89 32.21 -2.20 14.36
CA THR A 89 31.82 -1.36 13.22
C THR A 89 30.30 -1.37 13.07
N PRO A 90 29.64 -0.20 13.09
CA PRO A 90 28.19 -0.15 13.00
C PRO A 90 27.72 -0.65 11.62
N ALA A 91 26.68 -1.49 11.61
CA ALA A 91 26.10 -2.08 10.39
C ALA A 91 25.79 -1.04 9.30
N ARG A 92 25.41 0.19 9.70
CA ARG A 92 25.13 1.30 8.78
C ARG A 92 26.37 1.75 8.00
N GLN A 93 27.54 1.68 8.62
CA GLN A 93 28.81 2.04 7.99
C GLN A 93 29.27 0.94 7.03
N LEU A 94 29.19 -0.33 7.45
CA LEU A 94 29.47 -1.48 6.60
C LEU A 94 28.60 -1.52 5.33
N ALA A 95 27.30 -1.25 5.47
CA ALA A 95 26.38 -1.17 4.33
C ALA A 95 26.75 -0.04 3.36
N ARG A 96 27.17 1.12 3.88
CA ARG A 96 27.60 2.26 3.05
C ARG A 96 28.89 1.97 2.30
N ASP A 97 29.87 1.35 2.95
CA ASP A 97 31.17 1.08 2.33
C ASP A 97 31.06 0.03 1.22
N ARG A 98 30.15 -0.94 1.34
CA ARG A 98 29.85 -1.89 0.25
C ARG A 98 29.15 -1.23 -0.94
N THR A 99 28.17 -0.35 -0.71
CA THR A 99 27.53 0.40 -1.83
C THR A 99 28.49 1.30 -2.61
N LYS A 100 29.64 1.67 -2.04
CA LYS A 100 30.70 2.40 -2.75
C LYS A 100 31.57 1.48 -3.61
N ARG A 101 31.87 0.25 -3.15
CA ARG A 101 32.68 -0.71 -3.91
C ARG A 101 31.97 -1.16 -5.19
N ASP A 102 30.66 -1.38 -5.14
CA ASP A 102 29.89 -1.81 -6.32
C ASP A 102 29.78 -0.72 -7.40
N LYS A 103 29.98 0.55 -7.05
CA LYS A 103 29.98 1.68 -8.00
C LYS A 103 31.33 1.97 -8.64
N VAL A 104 32.41 1.35 -8.17
CA VAL A 104 33.77 1.54 -8.69
C VAL A 104 34.13 0.48 -9.74
N ASN A 105 33.35 -0.60 -9.82
CA ASN A 105 33.52 -1.69 -10.80
C ASN A 105 32.53 -1.61 -11.98
N VAL A 106 32.06 -0.41 -12.35
CA VAL A 106 31.27 -0.16 -13.57
C VAL A 106 32.02 0.78 -14.49
#